data_AF-A0A7C6M1B5-F1
#
_entry.id   AF-A0A7C6M1B5-F1
#
_cell.length_a   1.000
_cell.length_b   1.000
_cell.length_c   1.000
_cell.angle_alpha   90.00
_cell.angle_beta   90.00
_cell.angle_gamma   90.00
#
_symmetry.space_group_name_H-M   'P 1'
#
loop_
_entity.id
_entity.type
_entity.pdbx_description
1 polymer ?
#
loop_
_entity_poly.entity_id
_entity_poly.type
_entity_poly.pdbx_seq_one_letter_code
_entity_poly.pdbx_strand_id
1 'polypeptide(L)'
;PLIDRFRGRVLFPVHTLSGKVVAFGGRILKKVENTGKYVNSPESDIYSKSSELYGIYFAKSAIVKQDKCFLVEGYTDVLSMHQAGIENVVASSGTALTRGQIRMIHRFSENITVLYDGDAAGINAALRGIDLLLEDGMNVKVVLLPEGEDPDSFAKKQNAESFHRYIGENESDFIRFKTELLLQQVGNDPIKRAGLISNVVESIALIPNQIKRSVYIQESGLLLNMDERVLIAEVNRVRKRNYERKREERSREEARKEQEEARRGQEAERMGSVRGSRDEAHGEMGAGPVGTAPTLRRLVSTSKNPYDRFERAILRYVVRYGNAPLYKRFEERKWGEGNQVFHENVLVEVGPGVTEFVQFDLERDRIGFTNSLYRQIFEEACDHMTDAGFNAGHYFLCHPDPEVSKLSSELMSDRYELSKIHAKILGEEEGDKDSRLLEENQLNHLVPRATTELKNAYILQKIKEVREEMKRSNPERHLELIGQLKQLQEVRKVLAKELGERIVLRF
;
A
#
# COMPACT_ATOMS: atom_id res chain seq x y z
N PRO A 1 1.39 -19.47 -4.85
CA PRO A 1 2.50 -18.66 -4.31
C PRO A 1 2.11 -17.21 -4.04
N LEU A 2 2.64 -16.66 -2.95
CA LEU A 2 2.66 -15.21 -2.78
C LEU A 2 3.69 -14.63 -3.75
N ILE A 3 3.22 -13.83 -4.70
CA ILE A 3 4.07 -13.10 -5.61
C ILE A 3 4.18 -11.65 -5.16
N ASP A 4 5.40 -11.11 -5.15
CA ASP A 4 5.61 -9.67 -4.96
C ASP A 4 4.76 -8.90 -5.97
N ARG A 5 3.80 -8.09 -5.48
CA ARG A 5 2.96 -7.23 -6.33
C ARG A 5 3.79 -6.18 -7.08
N PHE A 6 4.80 -5.64 -6.40
CA PHE A 6 5.67 -4.61 -6.96
C PHE A 6 7.02 -5.21 -7.33
N ARG A 7 7.31 -5.32 -8.64
CA ARG A 7 8.56 -5.87 -9.19
C ARG A 7 9.13 -4.92 -10.23
N GLY A 8 10.44 -4.66 -10.17
CA GLY A 8 11.11 -3.75 -11.12
C GLY A 8 10.53 -2.34 -11.11
N ARG A 9 10.04 -1.87 -9.95
CA ARG A 9 9.35 -0.59 -9.79
C ARG A 9 10.03 0.29 -8.73
N VAL A 10 10.09 1.58 -8.99
CA VAL A 10 10.33 2.62 -7.96
C VAL A 10 9.08 2.73 -7.10
N LEU A 11 9.25 2.68 -5.78
CA LEU A 11 8.14 2.72 -4.83
C LEU A 11 7.95 4.11 -4.22
N PHE A 12 6.68 4.52 -4.15
CA PHE A 12 6.21 5.77 -3.58
C PHE A 12 5.33 5.43 -2.36
N PRO A 13 5.84 5.54 -1.13
CA PRO A 13 5.06 5.21 0.07
C PRO A 13 3.91 6.20 0.27
N VAL A 14 2.71 5.68 0.50
CA VAL A 14 1.51 6.45 0.85
C VAL A 14 1.40 6.53 2.37
N HIS A 15 1.32 7.75 2.89
CA HIS A 15 1.30 8.03 4.32
C HIS A 15 -0.08 8.48 4.75
N THR A 16 -0.54 7.96 5.89
CA THR A 16 -1.68 8.55 6.62
C THR A 16 -1.34 9.96 7.10
N LEU A 17 -2.34 10.72 7.56
CA LEU A 17 -2.15 12.00 8.24
C LEU A 17 -1.15 11.98 9.40
N SER A 18 -0.97 10.83 10.04
CA SER A 18 -0.04 10.62 11.16
C SER A 18 1.38 10.26 10.74
N GLY A 19 1.63 10.06 9.44
CA GLY A 19 2.95 9.67 8.90
C GLY A 19 3.18 8.17 8.87
N LYS A 20 2.20 7.33 9.24
CA LYS A 20 2.30 5.87 9.07
C LYS A 20 2.16 5.51 7.59
N VAL A 21 3.07 4.68 7.08
CA VAL A 21 2.99 4.11 5.74
C VAL A 21 1.91 3.02 5.71
N VAL A 22 0.94 3.15 4.81
CA VAL A 22 -0.20 2.23 4.68
C VAL A 22 -0.31 1.58 3.31
N ALA A 23 0.31 2.17 2.29
CA ALA A 23 0.30 1.65 0.92
C ALA A 23 1.53 2.10 0.12
N PHE A 24 1.63 1.60 -1.10
CA PHE A 24 2.67 1.99 -2.05
C PHE A 24 2.06 2.23 -3.43
N GLY A 25 2.51 3.30 -4.08
CA GLY A 25 2.50 3.44 -5.53
C GLY A 25 3.79 2.89 -6.12
N GLY A 26 3.77 2.38 -7.34
CA GLY A 26 4.92 1.76 -7.99
C GLY A 26 5.05 2.12 -9.46
N ARG A 27 6.12 2.82 -9.85
CA ARG A 27 6.41 3.17 -11.25
C ARG A 27 7.41 2.19 -11.86
N ILE A 28 7.11 1.61 -13.02
CA ILE A 28 8.02 0.66 -13.68
C ILE A 28 9.31 1.34 -14.14
N LEU A 29 10.46 0.69 -13.91
CA LEU A 29 11.78 1.19 -14.32
C LEU A 29 12.09 0.88 -15.78
N LYS A 30 11.78 -0.34 -16.22
CA LYS A 30 11.97 -0.80 -17.61
C LYS A 30 10.63 -0.90 -18.30
N LYS A 31 10.53 -0.45 -19.56
CA LYS A 31 9.31 -0.66 -20.35
C LYS A 31 9.15 -2.17 -20.58
N VAL A 32 8.06 -2.73 -20.06
CA VAL A 32 7.64 -4.10 -20.32
C VAL A 32 6.29 -4.00 -21.02
N GLU A 33 6.14 -4.70 -22.14
CA GLU A 33 4.88 -4.71 -22.88
C GLU A 33 3.73 -5.22 -21.99
N ASN A 34 2.52 -4.71 -22.25
CA ASN A 34 1.29 -5.06 -21.51
C ASN A 34 1.31 -4.80 -19.99
N THR A 35 2.19 -3.93 -19.51
CA THR A 35 2.29 -3.60 -18.09
C THR A 35 2.07 -2.10 -17.84
N GLY A 36 1.13 -1.77 -16.95
CA GLY A 36 0.83 -0.37 -16.59
C GLY A 36 2.04 0.39 -16.03
N LYS A 37 2.24 1.63 -16.48
CA LYS A 37 3.33 2.53 -16.04
C LYS A 37 3.34 2.68 -14.51
N TYR A 38 2.17 2.82 -13.92
CA TYR A 38 1.95 2.92 -12.47
C TYR A 38 1.05 1.79 -11.97
N VAL A 39 1.33 1.30 -10.76
CA VAL A 39 0.50 0.34 -10.02
C VAL A 39 0.39 0.82 -8.58
N ASN A 40 -0.82 0.80 -8.02
CA ASN A 40 -1.07 1.12 -6.62
C ASN A 40 -1.36 -0.14 -5.81
N SER A 41 -1.16 -0.07 -4.48
CA SER A 41 -1.71 -1.05 -3.55
C SER A 41 -3.22 -1.21 -3.78
N PRO A 42 -3.76 -2.43 -3.64
CA PRO A 42 -5.21 -2.66 -3.62
C PRO A 42 -5.83 -2.07 -2.35
N GLU A 43 -7.16 -1.97 -2.28
CA GLU A 43 -7.86 -1.70 -1.03
C GLU A 43 -7.47 -2.74 0.04
N SER A 44 -7.39 -2.34 1.30
CA SER A 44 -7.09 -3.21 2.43
C SER A 44 -7.62 -2.62 3.73
N ASP A 45 -7.58 -3.39 4.82
CA ASP A 45 -8.01 -2.96 6.16
C ASP A 45 -7.30 -1.70 6.66
N ILE A 46 -6.09 -1.41 6.14
CA ILE A 46 -5.27 -0.27 6.54
C ILE A 46 -5.16 0.82 5.47
N TYR A 47 -5.69 0.59 4.26
CA TYR A 47 -5.58 1.52 3.14
C TYR A 47 -6.84 1.53 2.30
N SER A 48 -7.47 2.71 2.24
CA SER A 48 -8.52 2.99 1.26
C SER A 48 -8.13 4.16 0.36
N LYS A 49 -8.14 3.94 -0.96
CA LYS A 49 -7.82 4.99 -1.95
C LYS A 49 -8.76 6.18 -1.83
N SER A 50 -10.02 5.93 -1.49
CA SER A 50 -11.05 6.95 -1.33
C SER A 50 -10.86 7.87 -0.12
N SER A 51 -9.92 7.54 0.76
CA SER A 51 -9.74 8.22 2.04
C SER A 51 -8.30 8.63 2.30
N GLU A 52 -7.41 8.50 1.31
CA GLU A 52 -6.00 8.87 1.42
C GLU A 52 -5.60 9.80 0.26
N LEU A 53 -4.79 10.80 0.57
CA LEU A 53 -4.19 11.73 -0.38
C LEU A 53 -2.68 11.62 -0.27
N TYR A 54 -2.01 11.42 -1.40
CA TYR A 54 -0.56 11.40 -1.38
C TYR A 54 0.00 12.80 -1.07
N GLY A 55 1.08 12.84 -0.30
CA GLY A 55 1.71 14.09 0.14
C GLY A 55 1.09 14.72 1.39
N ILE A 56 -0.13 14.35 1.80
CA ILE A 56 -0.87 15.07 2.86
C ILE A 56 -0.13 15.17 4.19
N TYR A 57 0.61 14.12 4.57
CA TYR A 57 1.41 14.12 5.80
C TYR A 57 2.46 15.26 5.81
N PHE A 58 3.11 15.47 4.67
CA PHE A 58 4.13 16.51 4.49
C PHE A 58 3.49 17.88 4.24
N ALA A 59 2.39 17.92 3.49
CA ALA A 59 1.77 19.16 3.05
C ALA A 59 0.91 19.86 4.10
N LYS A 60 0.33 19.14 5.07
CA LYS A 60 -0.66 19.68 6.02
C LYS A 60 -0.22 20.98 6.72
N SER A 61 1.05 21.07 7.15
CA SER A 61 1.56 22.25 7.85
C SER A 61 1.68 23.45 6.91
N ALA A 62 2.14 23.21 5.67
CA ALA A 62 2.25 24.24 4.65
C ALA A 62 0.87 24.70 4.16
N ILE A 63 -0.10 23.77 4.02
CA ILE A 63 -1.50 24.09 3.66
C ILE A 63 -2.10 25.05 4.68
N VAL A 64 -1.96 24.77 5.98
CA VAL A 64 -2.47 25.66 7.05
C VAL A 64 -1.75 27.00 7.04
N LYS A 65 -0.42 27.00 6.92
CA LYS A 65 0.39 28.23 6.96
C LYS A 65 0.09 29.17 5.80
N GLN A 66 -0.12 28.62 4.61
CA GLN A 66 -0.38 29.39 3.39
C GLN A 66 -1.88 29.60 3.12
N ASP A 67 -2.75 28.96 3.91
CA ASP A 67 -4.19 28.85 3.70
C ASP A 67 -4.54 28.49 2.24
N LYS A 68 -3.84 27.50 1.69
CA LYS A 68 -3.97 27.09 0.29
C LYS A 68 -3.45 25.69 0.06
N CYS A 69 -4.19 24.87 -0.68
CA CYS A 69 -3.76 23.54 -1.11
C CYS A 69 -3.67 23.47 -2.64
N PHE A 70 -2.55 23.00 -3.17
CA PHE A 70 -2.44 22.59 -4.58
C PHE A 70 -2.86 21.13 -4.74
N LEU A 71 -3.67 20.86 -5.76
CA LEU A 71 -4.08 19.51 -6.14
C LEU A 71 -3.52 19.18 -7.52
N VAL A 72 -2.77 18.08 -7.58
CA VAL A 72 -2.18 17.52 -8.81
C VAL A 72 -2.59 16.05 -8.98
N GLU A 73 -2.30 15.44 -10.12
CA GLU A 73 -2.75 14.07 -10.42
C GLU A 73 -1.84 13.00 -9.83
N GLY A 74 -0.52 13.20 -9.93
CA GLY A 74 0.49 12.17 -9.73
C GLY A 74 1.38 12.36 -8.51
N TYR A 75 1.98 11.25 -8.07
CA TYR A 75 2.98 11.25 -7.00
C TYR A 75 4.25 12.03 -7.38
N THR A 76 4.65 11.96 -8.65
CA THR A 76 5.85 12.62 -9.18
C THR A 76 5.73 14.13 -9.10
N ASP A 77 4.56 14.63 -9.42
CA ASP A 77 4.17 16.04 -9.41
C ASP A 77 4.37 16.60 -8.00
N VAL A 78 3.80 15.92 -7.00
CA VAL A 78 3.98 16.26 -5.57
C VAL A 78 5.46 16.29 -5.21
N LEU A 79 6.23 15.28 -5.61
CA LEU A 79 7.66 15.20 -5.29
C LEU A 79 8.44 16.37 -5.88
N SER A 80 8.26 16.65 -7.17
CA SER A 80 9.02 17.70 -7.84
C SER A 80 8.59 19.10 -7.44
N MET A 81 7.31 19.31 -7.13
CA MET A 81 6.85 20.55 -6.51
C MET A 81 7.45 20.75 -5.11
N HIS A 82 7.47 19.73 -4.26
CA HIS A 82 8.14 19.80 -2.96
C HIS A 82 9.64 20.10 -3.10
N GLN A 83 10.33 19.47 -4.07
CA GLN A 83 11.75 19.74 -4.34
C GLN A 83 12.00 21.17 -4.82
N ALA A 84 11.05 21.77 -5.53
CA ALA A 84 11.09 23.18 -5.93
C ALA A 84 10.68 24.16 -4.80
N GLY A 85 10.38 23.65 -3.60
CA GLY A 85 10.01 24.45 -2.42
C GLY A 85 8.51 24.70 -2.27
N ILE A 86 7.66 24.07 -3.08
CA ILE A 86 6.21 24.19 -3.03
C ILE A 86 5.65 23.03 -2.20
N GLU A 87 5.47 23.27 -0.90
CA GLU A 87 5.19 22.20 0.05
C GLU A 87 3.69 21.94 0.31
N ASN A 88 2.80 22.83 -0.11
CA ASN A 88 1.36 22.73 0.14
C ASN A 88 0.62 21.98 -0.98
N VAL A 89 1.17 20.85 -1.43
CA VAL A 89 0.68 20.09 -2.60
C VAL A 89 0.31 18.64 -2.24
N VAL A 90 -0.79 18.16 -2.81
CA VAL A 90 -1.28 16.78 -2.63
C VAL A 90 -1.76 16.18 -3.96
N ALA A 91 -1.85 14.85 -4.03
CA ALA A 91 -2.34 14.15 -5.23
C ALA A 91 -3.39 13.06 -4.95
N SER A 92 -4.38 12.97 -5.84
CA SER A 92 -5.37 11.87 -5.86
C SER A 92 -4.81 10.55 -6.40
N SER A 93 -3.57 10.57 -6.92
CA SER A 93 -2.74 9.37 -7.06
C SER A 93 -3.22 8.39 -8.13
N GLY A 94 -3.71 8.92 -9.25
CA GLY A 94 -4.27 8.12 -10.35
C GLY A 94 -5.65 7.52 -10.04
N THR A 95 -6.40 8.15 -9.14
CA THR A 95 -7.80 7.83 -8.88
C THR A 95 -8.68 9.07 -9.05
N ALA A 96 -9.95 8.87 -9.39
CA ALA A 96 -10.92 9.96 -9.37
C ALA A 96 -11.00 10.56 -7.96
N LEU A 97 -11.03 11.89 -7.89
CA LEU A 97 -11.15 12.61 -6.62
C LEU A 97 -12.44 12.20 -5.90
N THR A 98 -12.34 11.94 -4.60
CA THR A 98 -13.45 11.44 -3.78
C THR A 98 -13.80 12.41 -2.65
N ARG A 99 -15.03 12.34 -2.13
CA ARG A 99 -15.44 13.18 -0.99
C ARG A 99 -14.60 12.97 0.27
N GLY A 100 -14.12 11.74 0.52
CA GLY A 100 -13.27 11.45 1.67
C GLY A 100 -11.95 12.23 1.61
N GLN A 101 -11.34 12.27 0.42
CA GLN A 101 -10.14 13.07 0.14
C GLN A 101 -10.41 14.57 0.23
N ILE A 102 -11.53 15.07 -0.32
CA ILE A 102 -11.88 16.49 -0.26
C ILE A 102 -12.05 16.95 1.19
N ARG A 103 -12.84 16.21 1.98
CA ARG A 103 -13.00 16.47 3.42
C ARG A 103 -11.69 16.43 4.18
N MET A 104 -10.73 15.60 3.73
CA MET A 104 -9.39 15.60 4.33
C MET A 104 -8.68 16.94 4.13
N ILE A 105 -8.74 17.52 2.94
CA ILE A 105 -8.16 18.85 2.64
C ILE A 105 -8.93 19.94 3.39
N HIS A 106 -10.27 19.88 3.38
CA HIS A 106 -11.15 20.87 4.01
C HIS A 106 -10.88 21.05 5.52
N ARG A 107 -10.30 20.05 6.19
CA ARG A 107 -9.85 20.17 7.60
C ARG A 107 -8.69 21.14 7.80
N PHE A 108 -7.92 21.44 6.75
CA PHE A 108 -6.71 22.26 6.81
C PHE A 108 -6.85 23.60 6.09
N SER A 109 -7.64 23.67 5.02
CA SER A 109 -7.98 24.92 4.32
C SER A 109 -9.22 24.72 3.46
N GLU A 110 -9.99 25.80 3.25
CA GLU A 110 -11.08 25.84 2.27
C GLU A 110 -10.58 26.18 0.86
N ASN A 111 -9.35 26.67 0.72
CA ASN A 111 -8.82 27.17 -0.56
C ASN A 111 -8.02 26.09 -1.27
N ILE A 112 -8.46 25.75 -2.48
CA ILE A 112 -7.81 24.74 -3.30
C ILE A 112 -7.58 25.24 -4.72
N THR A 113 -6.39 24.98 -5.24
CA THR A 113 -6.01 25.29 -6.62
C THR A 113 -5.66 23.99 -7.33
N VAL A 114 -6.43 23.66 -8.36
CA VAL A 114 -6.18 22.49 -9.20
C VAL A 114 -5.23 22.90 -10.31
N LEU A 115 -4.11 22.18 -10.45
CA LEU A 115 -3.14 22.40 -11.52
C LEU A 115 -3.38 21.37 -12.62
N TYR A 116 -3.56 21.84 -13.84
CA TYR A 116 -3.74 20.99 -15.02
C TYR A 116 -2.54 21.05 -15.94
N ASP A 117 -2.27 19.92 -16.57
CA ASP A 117 -1.38 19.80 -17.71
C ASP A 117 -1.82 20.76 -18.82
N GLY A 118 -0.87 21.24 -19.61
CA GLY A 118 -1.13 22.17 -20.70
C GLY A 118 -1.84 21.57 -21.92
N ASP A 119 -2.48 20.40 -21.80
CA ASP A 119 -3.20 19.73 -22.89
C ASP A 119 -4.73 19.86 -22.78
N ALA A 120 -5.39 20.10 -23.92
CA ALA A 120 -6.84 20.34 -23.96
C ALA A 120 -7.68 19.07 -23.76
N ALA A 121 -7.05 17.88 -23.87
CA ALA A 121 -7.75 16.60 -23.84
C ALA A 121 -8.15 16.17 -22.42
N GLY A 122 -7.42 16.61 -21.37
CA GLY A 122 -7.71 16.30 -19.97
C GLY A 122 -8.80 17.15 -19.30
N ILE A 123 -9.01 18.39 -19.78
CA ILE A 123 -9.78 19.40 -19.04
C ILE A 123 -11.25 18.99 -18.83
N ASN A 124 -11.96 18.56 -19.88
CA ASN A 124 -13.39 18.23 -19.80
C ASN A 124 -13.69 17.04 -18.87
N ALA A 125 -12.79 16.05 -18.81
CA ALA A 125 -12.95 14.92 -17.89
C ALA A 125 -12.73 15.35 -16.43
N ALA A 126 -11.82 16.29 -16.22
CA ALA A 126 -11.43 16.78 -14.91
C ALA A 126 -12.40 17.82 -14.31
N LEU A 127 -13.13 18.58 -15.13
CA LEU A 127 -14.21 19.48 -14.68
C LEU A 127 -15.21 18.77 -13.75
N ARG A 128 -15.55 17.51 -14.03
CA ARG A 128 -16.45 16.70 -13.19
C ARG A 128 -15.89 16.40 -11.80
N GLY A 129 -14.57 16.25 -11.70
CA GLY A 129 -13.89 16.06 -10.41
C GLY A 129 -13.92 17.34 -9.56
N ILE A 130 -13.89 18.51 -10.22
CA ILE A 130 -13.94 19.80 -9.53
C ILE A 130 -15.33 20.12 -8.97
N ASP A 131 -16.40 19.72 -9.65
CA ASP A 131 -17.77 19.94 -9.14
C ASP A 131 -17.97 19.34 -7.73
N LEU A 132 -17.26 18.25 -7.40
CA LEU A 132 -17.25 17.67 -6.06
C LEU A 132 -16.61 18.58 -5.01
N LEU A 133 -15.58 19.36 -5.38
CA LEU A 133 -14.94 20.33 -4.50
C LEU A 133 -15.90 21.48 -4.17
N LEU A 134 -16.61 22.00 -5.17
CA LEU A 134 -17.64 23.03 -4.97
C LEU A 134 -18.76 22.54 -4.06
N GLU A 135 -19.20 21.30 -4.26
CA GLU A 135 -20.28 20.70 -3.47
C GLU A 135 -19.89 20.52 -1.99
N ASP A 136 -18.62 20.25 -1.69
CA ASP A 136 -18.11 20.18 -0.32
C ASP A 136 -17.85 21.58 0.28
N GLY A 137 -18.03 22.65 -0.49
CA GLY A 137 -17.94 24.04 -0.02
C GLY A 137 -16.58 24.72 -0.20
N MET A 138 -15.65 24.06 -0.89
CA MET A 138 -14.29 24.58 -1.14
C MET A 138 -14.31 25.83 -2.04
N ASN A 139 -13.36 26.73 -1.82
CA ASN A 139 -13.03 27.83 -2.73
C ASN A 139 -12.09 27.29 -3.81
N VAL A 140 -12.61 27.02 -5.00
CA VAL A 140 -11.86 26.32 -6.04
C VAL A 140 -11.36 27.27 -7.10
N LYS A 141 -10.05 27.22 -7.31
CA LYS A 141 -9.37 27.88 -8.41
C LYS A 141 -8.66 26.87 -9.29
N VAL A 142 -8.33 27.28 -10.51
CA VAL A 142 -7.68 26.44 -11.51
C VAL A 142 -6.53 27.21 -12.15
N VAL A 143 -5.45 26.49 -12.44
CA VAL A 143 -4.36 26.98 -13.30
C VAL A 143 -4.13 25.95 -14.40
N LEU A 144 -4.16 26.41 -15.65
CA LEU A 144 -3.61 25.67 -16.78
C LEU A 144 -2.11 25.98 -16.86
N LEU A 145 -1.29 24.94 -16.89
CA LEU A 145 0.14 25.11 -17.12
C LEU A 145 0.43 25.41 -18.61
N PRO A 146 1.63 25.91 -18.95
CA PRO A 146 2.01 26.15 -20.33
C PRO A 146 1.90 24.87 -21.18
N GLU A 147 1.64 25.05 -22.48
CA GLU A 147 1.49 23.93 -23.41
C GLU A 147 2.68 22.97 -23.35
N GLY A 148 2.39 21.67 -23.20
CA GLY A 148 3.40 20.62 -23.10
C GLY A 148 4.08 20.49 -21.73
N GLU A 149 3.68 21.28 -20.73
CA GLU A 149 4.12 21.11 -19.34
C GLU A 149 3.08 20.36 -18.50
N ASP A 150 3.57 19.52 -17.61
CA ASP A 150 2.83 18.96 -16.47
C ASP A 150 3.40 19.58 -15.16
N PRO A 151 2.75 19.39 -13.99
CA PRO A 151 3.29 19.96 -12.76
C PRO A 151 4.70 19.46 -12.39
N ASP A 152 5.09 18.25 -12.80
CA ASP A 152 6.44 17.70 -12.58
C ASP A 152 7.50 18.43 -13.42
N SER A 153 7.28 18.58 -14.73
CA SER A 153 8.18 19.24 -15.67
C SER A 153 8.24 20.74 -15.45
N PHE A 154 7.10 21.35 -15.12
CA PHE A 154 7.00 22.77 -14.81
C PHE A 154 7.77 23.08 -13.51
N ALA A 155 7.53 22.34 -12.42
CA ALA A 155 8.22 22.57 -11.16
C ALA A 155 9.74 22.44 -11.27
N LYS A 156 10.25 21.50 -12.07
CA LYS A 156 11.70 21.30 -12.29
C LYS A 156 12.39 22.48 -12.97
N LYS A 157 11.65 23.30 -13.73
CA LYS A 157 12.18 24.44 -14.47
C LYS A 157 12.09 25.75 -13.70
N GLN A 158 11.38 25.75 -12.57
CA GLN A 158 11.05 26.95 -11.81
C GLN A 158 11.68 26.90 -10.41
N ASN A 159 11.89 28.07 -9.81
CA ASN A 159 12.10 28.16 -8.37
C ASN A 159 10.77 28.52 -7.69
N ALA A 160 10.70 28.45 -6.36
CA ALA A 160 9.46 28.73 -5.63
C ALA A 160 8.87 30.11 -5.96
N GLU A 161 9.71 31.14 -6.11
CA GLU A 161 9.25 32.51 -6.40
C GLU A 161 8.64 32.63 -7.80
N SER A 162 9.30 32.08 -8.82
CA SER A 162 8.79 32.13 -10.20
C SER A 162 7.53 31.27 -10.36
N PHE A 163 7.46 30.14 -9.65
CA PHE A 163 6.24 29.33 -9.59
C PHE A 163 5.09 30.12 -8.98
N HIS A 164 5.27 30.72 -7.79
CA HIS A 164 4.21 31.51 -7.14
C HIS A 164 3.77 32.71 -7.98
N ARG A 165 4.70 33.38 -8.68
CA ARG A 165 4.38 34.45 -9.63
C ARG A 165 3.48 33.92 -10.75
N TYR A 166 3.89 32.84 -11.40
CA TYR A 166 3.10 32.24 -12.49
C TYR A 166 1.70 31.85 -12.02
N ILE A 167 1.59 31.17 -10.86
CA ILE A 167 0.28 30.84 -10.28
C ILE A 167 -0.54 32.10 -10.02
N GLY A 168 0.05 33.14 -9.41
CA GLY A 168 -0.67 34.39 -9.12
C GLY A 168 -1.20 35.11 -10.37
N GLU A 169 -0.47 35.00 -11.49
CA GLU A 169 -0.84 35.63 -12.78
C GLU A 169 -1.86 34.81 -13.58
N ASN A 170 -1.89 33.48 -13.42
CA ASN A 170 -2.67 32.57 -14.28
C ASN A 170 -3.81 31.84 -13.53
N GLU A 171 -3.90 32.00 -12.21
CA GLU A 171 -4.96 31.38 -11.42
C GLU A 171 -6.31 32.07 -11.66
N SER A 172 -7.32 31.26 -12.01
CA SER A 172 -8.69 31.72 -12.23
C SER A 172 -9.68 30.98 -11.34
N ASP A 173 -10.77 31.66 -10.98
CA ASP A 173 -11.91 31.00 -10.32
C ASP A 173 -12.50 29.91 -11.22
N PHE A 174 -12.89 28.78 -10.64
CA PHE A 174 -13.36 27.64 -11.42
C PHE A 174 -14.63 27.91 -12.23
N ILE A 175 -15.64 28.61 -11.67
CA ILE A 175 -16.90 28.87 -12.39
C ILE A 175 -16.62 29.79 -13.58
N ARG A 176 -15.79 30.81 -13.37
CA ARG A 176 -15.34 31.70 -14.44
C ARG A 176 -14.55 30.95 -15.51
N PHE A 177 -13.52 30.22 -15.12
CA PHE A 177 -12.69 29.40 -16.02
C PHE A 177 -13.53 28.45 -16.87
N LYS A 178 -14.46 27.73 -16.24
CA LYS A 178 -15.38 26.80 -16.91
C LYS A 178 -16.28 27.53 -17.92
N THR A 179 -16.79 28.71 -17.54
CA THR A 179 -17.64 29.53 -18.43
C THR A 179 -16.87 30.00 -19.65
N GLU A 180 -15.68 30.56 -19.47
CA GLU A 180 -14.81 31.04 -20.54
C GLU A 180 -14.39 29.91 -21.48
N LEU A 181 -13.98 28.76 -20.93
CA LEU A 181 -13.60 27.58 -21.69
C LEU A 181 -14.74 27.06 -22.57
N LEU A 182 -15.94 26.91 -22.00
CA LEU A 182 -17.09 26.42 -22.76
C LEU A 182 -17.54 27.43 -23.82
N LEU A 183 -17.43 28.74 -23.56
CA LEU A 183 -17.80 29.78 -24.52
C LEU A 183 -16.91 29.70 -25.78
N GLN A 184 -15.62 29.41 -25.61
CA GLN A 184 -14.69 29.22 -26.73
C GLN A 184 -15.07 28.01 -27.61
N GLN A 185 -15.65 26.95 -27.03
CA GLN A 185 -16.02 25.73 -27.76
C GLN A 185 -17.34 25.86 -28.54
N VAL A 186 -18.26 26.70 -28.06
CA VAL A 186 -19.65 26.76 -28.53
C VAL A 186 -19.88 27.75 -29.66
N GLY A 187 -19.08 28.83 -29.74
CA GLY A 187 -19.26 29.89 -30.72
C GLY A 187 -20.63 30.57 -30.59
N ASN A 188 -21.31 30.83 -31.72
CA ASN A 188 -22.59 31.56 -31.78
C ASN A 188 -23.85 30.68 -31.93
N ASP A 189 -23.74 29.36 -31.77
CA ASP A 189 -24.88 28.44 -31.87
C ASP A 189 -25.82 28.59 -30.65
N PRO A 190 -27.09 29.00 -30.83
CA PRO A 190 -28.01 29.24 -29.71
C PRO A 190 -28.32 27.99 -28.88
N ILE A 191 -28.41 26.81 -29.50
CA ILE A 191 -28.75 25.56 -28.82
C ILE A 191 -27.56 25.10 -27.97
N LYS A 192 -26.36 25.14 -28.55
CA LYS A 192 -25.14 24.83 -27.79
C LYS A 192 -24.90 25.84 -26.68
N ARG A 193 -25.23 27.12 -26.89
CA ARG A 193 -25.15 28.16 -25.85
C ARG A 193 -26.09 27.85 -24.68
N ALA A 194 -27.33 27.44 -24.96
CA ALA A 194 -28.26 27.00 -23.92
C ALA A 194 -27.75 25.78 -23.13
N GLY A 195 -27.10 24.83 -23.82
CA GLY A 195 -26.43 23.68 -23.18
C GLY A 195 -25.29 24.09 -22.24
N LEU A 196 -24.46 25.02 -22.66
CA LEU A 196 -23.39 25.61 -21.84
C LEU A 196 -23.95 26.28 -20.59
N ILE A 197 -24.96 27.14 -20.74
CA ILE A 197 -25.60 27.85 -19.62
C ILE A 197 -26.11 26.84 -18.59
N SER A 198 -26.78 25.78 -19.07
CA SER A 198 -27.27 24.71 -18.21
C SER A 198 -26.13 24.04 -17.43
N ASN A 199 -24.98 23.81 -18.08
CA ASN A 199 -23.81 23.19 -17.47
C ASN A 199 -23.16 24.07 -16.39
N VAL A 200 -23.09 25.39 -16.60
CA VAL A 200 -22.59 26.35 -15.59
C VAL A 200 -23.56 26.44 -14.41
N VAL A 201 -24.87 26.51 -14.68
CA VAL A 201 -25.91 26.52 -13.65
C VAL A 201 -25.87 25.25 -12.79
N GLU A 202 -25.60 24.09 -13.39
CA GLU A 202 -25.43 22.83 -12.65
C GLU A 202 -24.29 22.91 -11.62
N SER A 203 -23.14 23.50 -11.96
CA SER A 203 -22.04 23.74 -11.01
C SER A 203 -22.41 24.73 -9.91
N ILE A 204 -23.00 25.87 -10.27
CA ILE A 204 -23.42 26.91 -9.31
C ILE A 204 -24.45 26.35 -8.31
N ALA A 205 -25.34 25.47 -8.78
CA ALA A 205 -26.36 24.85 -7.93
C ALA A 205 -25.77 23.96 -6.81
N LEU A 206 -24.57 23.38 -7.02
CA LEU A 206 -23.88 22.56 -6.03
C LEU A 206 -23.33 23.37 -4.85
N ILE A 207 -23.09 24.68 -5.03
CA ILE A 207 -22.51 25.55 -4.01
C ILE A 207 -23.46 25.64 -2.80
N PRO A 208 -23.04 25.19 -1.60
CA PRO A 208 -23.90 25.19 -0.42
C PRO A 208 -24.26 26.60 0.03
N ASN A 209 -23.26 27.47 0.13
CA ASN A 209 -23.39 28.83 0.64
C ASN A 209 -24.23 29.71 -0.31
N GLN A 210 -25.29 30.32 0.22
CA GLN A 210 -26.22 31.15 -0.56
C GLN A 210 -25.60 32.44 -1.09
N ILE A 211 -24.75 33.10 -0.29
CA ILE A 211 -24.11 34.36 -0.67
C ILE A 211 -23.12 34.10 -1.80
N LYS A 212 -22.22 33.12 -1.65
CA LYS A 212 -21.27 32.72 -2.71
C LYS A 212 -22.01 32.40 -4.01
N ARG A 213 -23.10 31.63 -3.92
CA ARG A 213 -23.94 31.29 -5.08
C ARG A 213 -24.54 32.52 -5.76
N SER A 214 -25.04 33.50 -4.98
CA SER A 214 -25.57 34.74 -5.54
C SER A 214 -24.51 35.53 -6.31
N VAL A 215 -23.29 35.63 -5.77
CA VAL A 215 -22.16 36.30 -6.42
C VAL A 215 -21.80 35.61 -7.74
N TYR A 216 -21.72 34.28 -7.76
CA TYR A 216 -21.45 33.54 -8.99
C TYR A 216 -22.56 33.66 -10.03
N ILE A 217 -23.83 33.75 -9.61
CA ILE A 217 -24.95 33.98 -10.52
C ILE A 217 -24.82 35.36 -11.18
N GLN A 218 -24.51 36.39 -10.39
CA GLN A 218 -24.32 37.74 -10.89
C GLN A 218 -23.17 37.81 -11.90
N GLU A 219 -22.00 37.25 -11.57
CA GLU A 219 -20.84 37.22 -12.46
C GLU A 219 -21.11 36.43 -13.74
N SER A 220 -21.76 35.26 -13.62
CA SER A 220 -22.12 34.43 -14.78
C SER A 220 -23.15 35.10 -15.69
N GLY A 221 -24.09 35.87 -15.12
CA GLY A 221 -25.05 36.67 -15.89
C GLY A 221 -24.36 37.67 -16.81
N LEU A 222 -23.32 38.35 -16.31
CA LEU A 222 -22.51 39.28 -17.09
C LEU A 222 -21.73 38.55 -18.19
N LEU A 223 -21.01 37.48 -17.87
CA LEU A 223 -20.20 36.72 -18.84
C LEU A 223 -21.05 36.08 -19.95
N LEU A 224 -22.24 35.59 -19.59
CA LEU A 224 -23.15 34.92 -20.52
C LEU A 224 -24.09 35.89 -21.24
N ASN A 225 -24.09 37.18 -20.88
CA ASN A 225 -25.03 38.19 -21.33
C ASN A 225 -26.49 37.71 -21.15
N MET A 226 -26.82 37.28 -19.93
CA MET A 226 -28.13 36.77 -19.54
C MET A 226 -28.69 37.52 -18.35
N ASP A 227 -30.02 37.65 -18.33
CA ASP A 227 -30.72 38.22 -17.19
C ASP A 227 -30.55 37.35 -15.95
N GLU A 228 -30.13 37.97 -14.85
CA GLU A 228 -29.86 37.31 -13.57
C GLU A 228 -31.08 36.51 -13.06
N ARG A 229 -32.30 37.02 -13.27
CA ARG A 229 -33.53 36.38 -12.80
C ARG A 229 -33.75 35.03 -13.47
N VAL A 230 -33.36 34.90 -14.74
CA VAL A 230 -33.43 33.63 -15.48
C VAL A 230 -32.47 32.61 -14.87
N LEU A 231 -31.24 33.02 -14.57
CA LEU A 231 -30.25 32.17 -13.93
C LEU A 231 -30.67 31.76 -12.51
N ILE A 232 -31.22 32.69 -11.71
CA ILE A 232 -31.76 32.40 -10.37
C ILE A 232 -32.85 31.33 -10.45
N ALA A 233 -33.81 31.48 -11.37
CA ALA A 233 -34.90 30.53 -11.54
C ALA A 233 -34.38 29.13 -11.91
N GLU A 234 -33.43 29.06 -12.84
CA GLU A 234 -32.85 27.79 -13.28
C GLU A 234 -32.00 27.13 -12.19
N VAL A 235 -31.18 27.88 -11.46
CA VAL A 235 -30.40 27.38 -10.32
C VAL A 235 -31.33 26.79 -9.25
N ASN A 236 -32.42 27.49 -8.92
CA ASN A 236 -33.40 27.00 -7.94
C ASN A 236 -34.10 25.73 -8.42
N ARG A 237 -34.42 25.63 -9.72
CA ARG A 237 -34.97 24.42 -10.34
C ARG A 237 -34.02 23.24 -10.20
N VAL A 238 -32.74 23.42 -10.56
CA VAL A 238 -31.72 22.37 -10.46
C VAL A 238 -31.50 21.95 -9.01
N ARG A 239 -31.49 22.88 -8.05
CA ARG A 239 -31.36 22.55 -6.62
C ARG A 239 -32.53 21.71 -6.10
N LYS A 240 -33.76 22.06 -6.47
CA LYS A 240 -34.95 21.28 -6.11
C LYS A 240 -34.86 19.85 -6.67
N ARG A 241 -34.52 19.72 -7.95
CA ARG A 241 -34.28 18.43 -8.63
C ARG A 241 -33.20 17.61 -7.91
N ASN A 242 -32.07 18.22 -7.56
CA ASN A 242 -30.97 17.54 -6.86
C ASN A 242 -31.35 17.10 -5.45
N TYR A 243 -32.18 17.88 -4.75
CA TYR A 243 -32.70 17.53 -3.42
C TYR A 243 -33.65 16.33 -3.48
N GLU A 244 -34.60 16.33 -4.43
CA GLU A 244 -35.52 15.23 -4.66
C GLU A 244 -34.77 13.94 -5.01
N ARG A 245 -33.81 13.99 -5.94
CA ARG A 245 -32.96 12.86 -6.31
C ARG A 245 -32.20 12.28 -5.10
N LYS A 246 -31.55 13.12 -4.30
CA LYS A 246 -30.82 12.68 -3.11
C LYS A 246 -31.73 12.07 -2.05
N ARG A 247 -32.98 12.53 -1.95
CA ARG A 247 -33.98 11.97 -1.03
C ARG A 247 -34.43 10.59 -1.48
N GLU A 248 -34.70 10.41 -2.77
CA GLU A 248 -35.05 9.12 -3.35
C GLU A 248 -33.91 8.10 -3.22
N GLU A 249 -32.67 8.52 -3.48
CA GLU A 249 -31.48 7.69 -3.32
C GLU A 249 -31.34 7.20 -1.87
N ARG A 250 -31.52 8.06 -0.87
CA ARG A 250 -31.50 7.67 0.55
C ARG A 250 -32.62 6.69 0.90
N SER A 251 -33.86 6.95 0.47
CA SER A 251 -34.97 6.02 0.74
C SER A 251 -34.76 4.65 0.10
N ARG A 252 -34.14 4.60 -1.08
CA ARG A 252 -33.81 3.33 -1.75
C ARG A 252 -32.69 2.59 -1.03
N GLU A 253 -31.69 3.30 -0.50
CA GLU A 253 -30.59 2.71 0.25
C GLU A 253 -31.06 2.18 1.61
N GLU A 254 -31.92 2.92 2.31
CA GLU A 254 -32.56 2.49 3.56
C GLU A 254 -33.42 1.24 3.33
N ALA A 255 -34.28 1.23 2.31
CA ALA A 255 -35.07 0.06 1.95
C ALA A 255 -34.21 -1.17 1.59
N ARG A 256 -33.05 -0.96 0.94
CA ARG A 256 -32.10 -2.04 0.66
C ARG A 256 -31.47 -2.62 1.93
N LYS A 257 -31.04 -1.77 2.86
CA LYS A 257 -30.47 -2.20 4.14
C LYS A 257 -31.50 -2.98 4.97
N GLU A 258 -32.74 -2.49 5.05
CA GLU A 258 -33.84 -3.19 5.72
C GLU A 258 -34.11 -4.57 5.09
N GLN A 259 -34.09 -4.68 3.77
CA GLN A 259 -34.24 -5.98 3.09
C GLN A 259 -33.06 -6.93 3.34
N GLU A 260 -31.84 -6.41 3.43
CA GLU A 260 -30.64 -7.20 3.68
C GLU A 260 -30.57 -7.69 5.13
N GLU A 261 -30.99 -6.85 6.08
CA GLU A 261 -31.16 -7.22 7.50
C GLU A 261 -32.30 -8.23 7.69
N ALA A 262 -33.44 -8.06 7.02
CA ALA A 262 -34.55 -9.02 7.05
C ALA A 262 -34.14 -10.38 6.48
N ARG A 263 -33.35 -10.41 5.40
CA ARG A 263 -32.79 -11.67 4.84
C ARG A 263 -31.83 -12.35 5.81
N ARG A 264 -30.94 -11.60 6.45
CA ARG A 264 -30.03 -12.15 7.49
C ARG A 264 -30.79 -12.69 8.71
N GLY A 265 -31.88 -12.02 9.12
CA GLY A 265 -32.77 -12.50 10.18
C GLY A 265 -33.45 -13.82 9.82
N GLN A 266 -33.99 -13.94 8.61
CA GLN A 266 -34.64 -15.17 8.13
C GLN A 266 -33.65 -16.33 7.93
N GLU A 267 -32.41 -16.06 7.52
CA GLU A 267 -31.34 -17.08 7.44
C GLU A 267 -30.91 -17.56 8.84
N ALA A 268 -30.85 -16.66 9.83
CA ALA A 268 -30.57 -17.03 11.22
C ALA A 268 -31.71 -17.85 11.85
N GLU A 269 -32.98 -17.51 11.57
CA GLU A 269 -34.14 -18.29 12.02
C GLU A 269 -34.23 -19.68 11.34
N ARG A 270 -33.88 -19.78 10.05
CA ARG A 270 -33.79 -21.07 9.35
C ARG A 270 -32.70 -21.97 9.91
N MET A 271 -31.55 -21.41 10.31
CA MET A 271 -30.50 -22.19 10.99
C MET A 271 -30.85 -22.55 12.45
N GLY A 272 -31.71 -21.77 13.12
CA GLY A 272 -32.26 -22.11 14.44
C GLY A 272 -33.34 -23.21 14.40
N SER A 273 -34.14 -23.25 13.33
CA SER A 273 -35.23 -24.20 13.13
C SER A 273 -34.77 -25.66 12.89
N VAL A 274 -33.55 -25.86 12.36
CA VAL A 274 -32.97 -27.21 12.11
C VAL A 274 -32.50 -27.91 13.40
N ARG A 275 -32.44 -27.21 14.54
CA ARG A 275 -32.12 -27.81 15.86
C ARG A 275 -33.34 -28.15 16.73
N GLY A 276 -34.56 -27.87 16.27
CA GLY A 276 -35.80 -28.10 17.02
C GLY A 276 -36.59 -29.31 16.55
N SER A 277 -35.97 -30.50 16.48
CA SER A 277 -36.70 -31.77 16.29
C SER A 277 -35.78 -32.98 16.52
N ARG A 278 -35.27 -33.10 17.75
CA ARG A 278 -34.88 -34.38 18.35
C ARG A 278 -34.69 -34.16 19.85
N ASP A 279 -35.19 -35.14 20.60
CA ASP A 279 -34.93 -35.43 22.01
C ASP A 279 -35.95 -34.85 23.01
N GLU A 280 -37.12 -35.49 23.04
CA GLU A 280 -37.74 -35.91 24.31
C GLU A 280 -36.97 -37.12 24.84
N ALA A 281 -36.23 -36.95 25.93
CA ALA A 281 -36.17 -37.86 27.09
C ALA A 281 -34.97 -37.54 28.00
N HIS A 282 -35.26 -37.55 29.31
CA HIS A 282 -34.36 -37.58 30.47
C HIS A 282 -33.80 -36.26 31.02
N GLY A 283 -34.34 -35.89 32.20
CA GLY A 283 -33.58 -36.08 33.43
C GLY A 283 -33.04 -34.82 34.10
N GLU A 284 -33.71 -34.45 35.20
CA GLU A 284 -33.35 -33.46 36.22
C GLU A 284 -31.85 -33.36 36.60
N MET A 285 -31.34 -32.13 36.78
CA MET A 285 -30.95 -31.54 38.07
C MET A 285 -29.88 -30.44 37.92
N GLY A 286 -30.04 -29.35 38.69
CA GLY A 286 -28.92 -28.58 39.23
C GLY A 286 -28.74 -27.15 38.73
N ALA A 287 -29.27 -26.19 39.49
CA ALA A 287 -29.00 -24.76 39.37
C ALA A 287 -27.64 -24.37 39.99
N GLY A 288 -26.96 -23.36 39.42
CA GLY A 288 -25.89 -22.62 40.11
C GLY A 288 -25.12 -21.64 39.19
N PRO A 289 -24.75 -20.42 39.64
CA PRO A 289 -24.65 -19.25 38.76
C PRO A 289 -23.23 -18.73 38.45
N VAL A 290 -23.15 -17.95 37.37
CA VAL A 290 -22.27 -16.78 37.10
C VAL A 290 -20.83 -16.79 37.62
N GLY A 291 -19.87 -16.72 36.69
CA GLY A 291 -18.47 -16.38 36.98
C GLY A 291 -17.82 -15.62 35.83
N THR A 292 -17.99 -14.30 35.81
CA THR A 292 -17.10 -13.35 35.11
C THR A 292 -15.71 -13.38 35.74
N ALA A 293 -14.65 -13.54 34.93
CA ALA A 293 -13.28 -13.32 35.37
C ALA A 293 -12.39 -12.88 34.19
N PRO A 294 -11.33 -12.09 34.44
CA PRO A 294 -11.09 -10.87 33.69
C PRO A 294 -9.85 -10.91 32.80
N THR A 295 -9.78 -9.86 31.98
CA THR A 295 -8.62 -9.36 31.26
C THR A 295 -7.34 -9.39 32.12
N LEU A 296 -6.33 -10.13 31.69
CA LEU A 296 -4.94 -9.90 32.10
C LEU A 296 -4.10 -9.59 30.87
N ARG A 297 -4.13 -8.30 30.53
CA ARG A 297 -3.15 -7.62 29.70
C ARG A 297 -1.80 -7.72 30.43
N ARG A 298 -0.96 -8.69 30.07
CA ARG A 298 0.42 -8.71 30.55
C ARG A 298 1.21 -7.68 29.75
N LEU A 299 1.32 -6.47 30.31
CA LEU A 299 2.37 -5.53 30.00
C LEU A 299 3.70 -6.17 30.38
N VAL A 300 4.41 -6.73 29.40
CA VAL A 300 5.85 -6.99 29.52
C VAL A 300 6.53 -6.18 28.44
N SER A 301 7.08 -5.04 28.84
CA SER A 301 8.07 -4.31 28.06
C SER A 301 9.38 -5.09 28.09
N THR A 302 9.53 -6.08 27.22
CA THR A 302 10.86 -6.57 26.86
C THR A 302 11.36 -5.68 25.72
N SER A 303 12.56 -5.12 25.89
CA SER A 303 13.29 -4.48 24.80
C SER A 303 13.38 -5.49 23.65
N LYS A 304 12.62 -5.27 22.57
CA LYS A 304 12.59 -6.20 21.44
C LYS A 304 14.00 -6.31 20.86
N ASN A 305 14.59 -7.48 20.96
CA ASN A 305 15.86 -7.82 20.33
C ASN A 305 15.79 -7.46 18.83
N PRO A 306 16.69 -6.61 18.31
CA PRO A 306 16.62 -6.14 16.92
C PRO A 306 16.79 -7.27 15.89
N TYR A 307 17.35 -8.41 16.30
CA TYR A 307 17.61 -9.57 15.45
C TYR A 307 16.50 -10.61 15.47
N ASP A 308 15.57 -10.53 16.42
CA ASP A 308 14.55 -11.55 16.71
C ASP A 308 13.79 -12.02 15.46
N ARG A 309 13.32 -11.07 14.64
CA ARG A 309 12.59 -11.37 13.41
C ARG A 309 13.42 -12.19 12.42
N PHE A 310 14.70 -11.86 12.29
CA PHE A 310 15.60 -12.48 11.32
C PHE A 310 16.06 -13.85 11.81
N GLU A 311 16.42 -13.96 13.08
CA GLU A 311 16.74 -15.22 13.74
C GLU A 311 15.57 -16.20 13.68
N ARG A 312 14.35 -15.73 13.99
CA ARG A 312 13.14 -16.55 13.89
C ARG A 312 12.86 -17.05 12.48
N ALA A 313 13.19 -16.26 11.45
CA ALA A 313 13.02 -16.66 10.06
C ALA A 313 13.98 -17.80 9.66
N ILE A 314 15.25 -17.73 10.07
CA ILE A 314 16.23 -18.80 9.87
C ILE A 314 15.80 -20.06 10.62
N LEU A 315 15.42 -19.90 11.90
CA LEU A 315 15.00 -21.01 12.75
C LEU A 315 13.79 -21.76 12.20
N ARG A 316 12.87 -21.04 11.53
CA ARG A 316 11.73 -21.67 10.83
C ARG A 316 12.19 -22.67 9.77
N TYR A 317 13.22 -22.34 8.98
CA TYR A 317 13.74 -23.25 7.96
C TYR A 317 14.48 -24.43 8.58
N VAL A 318 15.24 -24.20 9.66
CA VAL A 318 15.94 -25.27 10.40
C VAL A 318 14.94 -26.28 11.00
N VAL A 319 13.89 -25.80 11.67
CA VAL A 319 12.88 -26.68 12.28
C VAL A 319 12.07 -27.44 11.22
N ARG A 320 11.68 -26.78 10.12
CA ARG A 320 10.86 -27.42 9.07
C ARG A 320 11.64 -28.35 8.15
N TYR A 321 12.87 -27.97 7.80
CA TYR A 321 13.61 -28.55 6.68
C TYR A 321 15.07 -28.87 7.02
N GLY A 322 15.46 -28.93 8.30
CA GLY A 322 16.86 -29.01 8.72
C GLY A 322 17.73 -30.01 7.95
N ASN A 323 17.24 -31.24 7.78
CA ASN A 323 17.94 -32.31 7.06
C ASN A 323 17.56 -32.42 5.59
N ALA A 324 16.62 -31.60 5.11
CA ALA A 324 16.29 -31.55 3.69
C ALA A 324 17.46 -30.90 2.93
N PRO A 325 17.82 -31.41 1.74
CA PRO A 325 18.86 -30.80 0.94
C PRO A 325 18.38 -29.46 0.40
N LEU A 326 19.29 -28.50 0.38
CA LEU A 326 19.03 -27.13 -0.07
C LEU A 326 18.60 -27.07 -1.54
N TYR A 327 19.15 -27.95 -2.38
CA TYR A 327 18.73 -28.17 -3.77
C TYR A 327 18.99 -29.62 -4.20
N LYS A 328 18.28 -30.06 -5.24
CA LYS A 328 18.54 -31.30 -5.97
C LYS A 328 18.64 -30.97 -7.46
N ARG A 329 19.72 -31.39 -8.12
CA ARG A 329 19.91 -31.18 -9.56
C ARG A 329 19.68 -32.48 -10.30
N PHE A 330 18.76 -32.45 -11.25
CA PHE A 330 18.45 -33.57 -12.14
C PHE A 330 18.99 -33.27 -13.54
N GLU A 331 19.51 -34.28 -14.23
CA GLU A 331 19.86 -34.20 -15.66
C GLU A 331 19.02 -35.20 -16.44
N GLU A 332 18.51 -34.77 -17.60
CA GLU A 332 17.79 -35.66 -18.51
C GLU A 332 18.79 -36.60 -19.21
N ARG A 333 18.68 -37.90 -18.93
CA ARG A 333 19.30 -38.92 -19.75
C ARG A 333 18.27 -39.47 -20.73
N LYS A 334 18.68 -39.52 -22.00
CA LYS A 334 17.93 -40.19 -23.05
C LYS A 334 18.52 -41.56 -23.26
N TRP A 335 17.73 -42.60 -23.07
CA TRP A 335 18.10 -43.96 -23.46
C TRP A 335 16.99 -44.57 -24.30
N GLY A 336 17.40 -45.42 -25.25
CA GLY A 336 16.50 -46.01 -26.23
C GLY A 336 16.48 -47.53 -26.10
N GLU A 337 15.29 -48.10 -26.05
CA GLU A 337 15.08 -49.54 -26.21
C GLU A 337 14.20 -49.73 -27.45
N GLY A 338 14.81 -50.17 -28.56
CA GLY A 338 14.15 -50.23 -29.86
C GLY A 338 13.83 -48.86 -30.45
N ASN A 339 12.60 -48.67 -30.94
CA ASN A 339 12.15 -47.46 -31.66
C ASN A 339 11.53 -46.38 -30.73
N GLN A 340 11.69 -46.51 -29.41
CA GLN A 340 11.17 -45.58 -28.41
C GLN A 340 12.32 -44.93 -27.64
N VAL A 341 12.25 -43.60 -27.49
CA VAL A 341 13.22 -42.80 -26.72
C VAL A 341 12.57 -42.43 -25.39
N PHE A 342 13.17 -42.87 -24.29
CA PHE A 342 12.74 -42.52 -22.95
C PHE A 342 13.57 -41.35 -22.42
N HIS A 343 12.90 -40.39 -21.78
CA HIS A 343 13.52 -39.30 -21.04
C HIS A 343 13.45 -39.65 -19.56
N GLU A 344 14.60 -39.80 -18.91
CA GLU A 344 14.67 -40.07 -17.48
C GLU A 344 15.45 -38.95 -16.79
N ASN A 345 14.82 -38.32 -15.79
CA ASN A 345 15.47 -37.33 -14.94
C ASN A 345 16.31 -38.04 -13.88
N VAL A 346 17.61 -38.13 -14.12
CA VAL A 346 18.54 -38.76 -13.17
C VAL A 346 19.04 -37.70 -12.19
N LEU A 347 18.93 -37.96 -10.90
CA LEU A 347 19.50 -37.10 -9.85
C LEU A 347 21.03 -37.13 -9.95
N VAL A 348 21.64 -35.99 -10.23
CA VAL A 348 23.09 -35.85 -10.45
C VAL A 348 23.79 -35.24 -9.25
N GLU A 349 23.13 -34.32 -8.54
CA GLU A 349 23.75 -33.59 -7.43
C GLU A 349 22.70 -33.32 -6.34
N VAL A 350 23.11 -33.51 -5.09
CA VAL A 350 22.32 -33.15 -3.91
C VAL A 350 23.12 -32.11 -3.14
N GLY A 351 22.52 -30.94 -2.93
CA GLY A 351 23.11 -29.86 -2.15
C GLY A 351 23.18 -30.18 -0.65
N PRO A 352 23.88 -29.34 0.14
CA PRO A 352 24.01 -29.52 1.58
C PRO A 352 22.65 -29.44 2.29
N GLY A 353 22.56 -29.96 3.51
CA GLY A 353 21.37 -29.81 4.35
C GLY A 353 21.09 -28.34 4.68
N VAL A 354 19.83 -27.99 4.97
CA VAL A 354 19.48 -26.62 5.40
C VAL A 354 20.25 -26.21 6.66
N THR A 355 20.29 -27.08 7.68
CA THR A 355 21.04 -26.80 8.92
C THR A 355 22.54 -26.65 8.64
N GLU A 356 23.10 -27.53 7.82
CA GLU A 356 24.52 -27.51 7.41
C GLU A 356 24.89 -26.20 6.72
N PHE A 357 24.08 -25.76 5.75
CA PHE A 357 24.28 -24.50 5.07
C PHE A 357 24.22 -23.31 6.03
N VAL A 358 23.21 -23.27 6.90
CA VAL A 358 23.04 -22.17 7.87
C VAL A 358 24.21 -22.13 8.84
N GLN A 359 24.66 -23.27 9.36
CA GLN A 359 25.83 -23.35 10.23
C GLN A 359 27.07 -22.80 9.53
N PHE A 360 27.40 -23.33 8.36
CA PHE A 360 28.57 -22.90 7.59
C PHE A 360 28.54 -21.40 7.25
N ASP A 361 27.39 -20.90 6.78
CA ASP A 361 27.25 -19.51 6.34
C ASP A 361 27.29 -18.50 7.52
N LEU A 362 26.80 -18.88 8.70
CA LEU A 362 26.85 -18.04 9.91
C LEU A 362 28.20 -18.12 10.63
N GLU A 363 28.81 -19.31 10.72
CA GLU A 363 30.15 -19.50 11.32
C GLU A 363 31.24 -18.77 10.54
N ARG A 364 31.19 -18.81 9.20
CA ARG A 364 32.11 -18.07 8.32
C ARG A 364 32.20 -16.59 8.70
N ASP A 365 31.05 -16.00 9.03
CA ASP A 365 30.92 -14.57 9.34
C ASP A 365 30.89 -14.28 10.86
N ARG A 366 31.09 -15.32 11.70
CA ARG A 366 31.08 -15.27 13.18
C ARG A 366 29.80 -14.66 13.75
N ILE A 367 28.66 -15.04 13.20
CA ILE A 367 27.34 -14.58 13.62
C ILE A 367 26.64 -15.71 14.36
N GLY A 368 26.07 -15.41 15.54
CA GLY A 368 25.28 -16.36 16.32
C GLY A 368 23.88 -15.83 16.64
N PHE A 369 23.03 -16.71 17.14
CA PHE A 369 21.72 -16.36 17.65
C PHE A 369 21.84 -15.61 18.98
N THR A 370 21.20 -14.46 19.09
CA THR A 370 21.18 -13.62 20.29
C THR A 370 20.10 -14.05 21.27
N ASN A 371 18.98 -14.60 20.78
CA ASN A 371 17.99 -15.24 21.62
C ASN A 371 18.48 -16.63 22.10
N SER A 372 18.51 -16.84 23.41
CA SER A 372 18.98 -18.09 24.03
C SER A 372 18.17 -19.30 23.61
N LEU A 373 16.84 -19.17 23.46
CA LEU A 373 15.98 -20.27 23.04
C LEU A 373 16.22 -20.64 21.58
N TYR A 374 16.42 -19.65 20.71
CA TYR A 374 16.71 -19.90 19.29
C TYR A 374 18.08 -20.54 19.12
N ARG A 375 19.06 -20.12 19.93
CA ARG A 375 20.38 -20.71 19.96
C ARG A 375 20.33 -22.18 20.37
N GLN A 376 19.63 -22.51 21.46
CA GLN A 376 19.48 -23.89 21.94
C GLN A 376 18.92 -24.81 20.84
N ILE A 377 17.82 -24.41 20.20
CA ILE A 377 17.19 -25.19 19.13
C ILE A 377 18.14 -25.35 17.93
N PHE A 378 18.89 -24.30 17.60
CA PHE A 378 19.84 -24.35 16.48
C PHE A 378 21.05 -25.25 16.77
N GLU A 379 21.64 -25.15 17.96
CA GLU A 379 22.77 -26.00 18.39
C GLU A 379 22.35 -27.47 18.43
N GLU A 380 21.18 -27.76 18.98
CA GLU A 380 20.62 -29.11 19.01
C GLU A 380 20.32 -29.66 17.59
N ALA A 381 19.86 -28.80 16.68
CA ALA A 381 19.71 -29.18 15.27
C ALA A 381 21.06 -29.49 14.61
N CYS A 382 22.12 -28.75 14.97
CA CYS A 382 23.48 -29.00 14.49
C CYS A 382 24.05 -30.33 15.01
N ASP A 383 23.80 -30.67 16.27
CA ASP A 383 24.27 -31.93 16.88
C ASP A 383 23.70 -33.17 16.17
N HIS A 384 22.47 -33.07 15.65
CA HIS A 384 21.78 -34.14 14.93
C HIS A 384 22.02 -34.15 13.41
N MET A 385 22.94 -33.32 12.88
CA MET A 385 23.18 -33.23 11.43
C MET A 385 23.69 -34.53 10.80
N THR A 386 24.42 -35.34 11.55
CA THR A 386 24.99 -36.61 11.07
C THR A 386 24.05 -37.81 11.27
N ASP A 387 22.91 -37.61 11.95
CA ASP A 387 22.02 -38.69 12.32
C ASP A 387 21.15 -39.12 11.13
N ALA A 388 21.39 -40.34 10.66
CA ALA A 388 20.63 -40.93 9.57
C ALA A 388 19.15 -41.09 9.97
N GLY A 389 18.26 -40.36 9.29
CA GLY A 389 16.82 -40.40 9.52
C GLY A 389 16.29 -39.39 10.54
N PHE A 390 17.13 -38.48 11.05
CA PHE A 390 16.65 -37.39 11.90
C PHE A 390 15.67 -36.46 11.16
N ASN A 391 14.55 -36.16 11.82
CA ASN A 391 13.54 -35.23 11.33
C ASN A 391 13.38 -34.09 12.35
N ALA A 392 13.95 -32.94 12.03
CA ALA A 392 13.95 -31.76 12.89
C ALA A 392 12.53 -31.38 13.35
N GLY A 393 11.54 -31.39 12.45
CA GLY A 393 10.17 -31.00 12.77
C GLY A 393 9.54 -31.91 13.82
N HIS A 394 9.60 -33.23 13.62
CA HIS A 394 9.07 -34.19 14.58
C HIS A 394 9.82 -34.15 15.91
N TYR A 395 11.15 -34.05 15.86
CA TYR A 395 12.00 -33.98 17.05
C TYR A 395 11.63 -32.77 17.93
N PHE A 396 11.60 -31.57 17.34
CA PHE A 396 11.35 -30.35 18.11
C PHE A 396 9.89 -30.19 18.56
N LEU A 397 8.92 -30.76 17.85
CA LEU A 397 7.52 -30.82 18.31
C LEU A 397 7.37 -31.66 19.58
N CYS A 398 8.11 -32.77 19.66
CA CYS A 398 8.08 -33.72 20.78
C CYS A 398 9.16 -33.45 21.83
N HIS A 399 9.80 -32.27 21.78
CA HIS A 399 10.93 -31.93 22.63
C HIS A 399 10.52 -31.87 24.12
N PRO A 400 11.37 -32.35 25.06
CA PRO A 400 11.05 -32.39 26.50
C PRO A 400 10.86 -31.00 27.13
N ASP A 401 11.50 -29.97 26.59
CA ASP A 401 11.28 -28.57 27.00
C ASP A 401 9.97 -28.01 26.38
N PRO A 402 8.98 -27.60 27.21
CA PRO A 402 7.72 -27.03 26.74
C PRO A 402 7.86 -25.77 25.90
N GLU A 403 8.87 -24.93 26.15
CA GLU A 403 9.07 -23.68 25.39
C GLU A 403 9.58 -23.98 23.97
N VAL A 404 10.46 -24.97 23.81
CA VAL A 404 10.93 -25.45 22.51
C VAL A 404 9.79 -26.08 21.71
N SER A 405 9.00 -26.96 22.34
CA SER A 405 7.86 -27.62 21.68
C SER A 405 6.82 -26.60 21.20
N LYS A 406 6.48 -25.63 22.07
CA LYS A 406 5.53 -24.56 21.73
C LYS A 406 6.02 -23.68 20.59
N LEU A 407 7.27 -23.22 20.63
CA LEU A 407 7.84 -22.41 19.56
C LEU A 407 7.88 -23.18 18.24
N SER A 408 8.24 -24.46 18.27
CA SER A 408 8.30 -25.32 17.09
C SER A 408 6.92 -25.51 16.46
N SER A 409 5.88 -25.67 17.28
CA SER A 409 4.49 -25.68 16.79
C SER A 409 4.13 -24.39 16.04
N GLU A 410 4.50 -23.22 16.57
CA GLU A 410 4.29 -21.94 15.88
C GLU A 410 5.07 -21.84 14.57
N LEU A 411 6.33 -22.30 14.55
CA LEU A 411 7.19 -22.27 13.36
C LEU A 411 6.69 -23.22 12.27
N MET A 412 6.08 -24.35 12.65
CA MET A 412 5.52 -25.34 11.73
C MET A 412 4.14 -24.95 11.20
N SER A 413 3.38 -24.12 11.90
CA SER A 413 2.09 -23.62 11.39
C SER A 413 2.26 -22.69 10.18
N ASP A 414 1.48 -22.92 9.12
CA ASP A 414 1.35 -21.96 8.03
C ASP A 414 0.33 -20.89 8.40
N ARG A 415 0.77 -19.62 8.41
CA ARG A 415 -0.12 -18.51 8.77
C ARG A 415 -1.16 -18.22 7.69
N TYR A 416 -0.90 -18.60 6.44
CA TYR A 416 -1.76 -18.32 5.29
C TYR A 416 -1.67 -19.45 4.25
N GLU A 417 -2.79 -20.12 3.99
CA GLU A 417 -2.92 -21.09 2.89
C GLU A 417 -3.45 -20.40 1.62
N LEU A 418 -2.93 -20.77 0.45
CA LEU A 418 -3.43 -20.26 -0.83
C LEU A 418 -4.81 -20.82 -1.14
N SER A 419 -5.75 -19.96 -1.55
CA SER A 419 -7.07 -20.43 -1.96
C SER A 419 -6.99 -21.25 -3.25
N LYS A 420 -7.78 -22.33 -3.30
CA LYS A 420 -7.81 -23.31 -4.40
C LYS A 420 -7.98 -22.68 -5.79
N ILE A 421 -8.70 -21.56 -5.86
CA ILE A 421 -8.97 -20.80 -7.08
C ILE A 421 -7.67 -20.18 -7.63
N HIS A 422 -6.78 -19.68 -6.76
CA HIS A 422 -5.53 -19.04 -7.19
C HIS A 422 -4.47 -20.06 -7.63
N ALA A 423 -4.46 -21.27 -7.07
CA ALA A 423 -3.61 -22.36 -7.54
C ALA A 423 -3.97 -22.78 -8.97
N LYS A 424 -5.28 -22.96 -9.24
CA LYS A 424 -5.79 -23.35 -10.56
C LYS A 424 -5.55 -22.31 -11.66
N ILE A 425 -5.63 -21.01 -11.33
CA ILE A 425 -5.35 -19.91 -12.27
C ILE A 425 -3.89 -19.92 -12.76
N LEU A 426 -2.97 -20.48 -11.98
CA LEU A 426 -1.54 -20.56 -12.31
C LEU A 426 -1.15 -21.84 -13.06
N GLY A 427 -2.12 -22.72 -13.34
CA GLY A 427 -1.90 -23.98 -14.06
C GLY A 427 -1.27 -25.08 -13.21
N GLU A 428 -1.41 -25.04 -11.89
CA GLU A 428 -0.84 -26.04 -10.97
C GLU A 428 -1.96 -26.87 -10.30
N GLU A 429 -1.76 -28.19 -10.22
CA GLU A 429 -2.68 -29.14 -9.59
C GLU A 429 -2.41 -29.28 -8.08
N GLU A 430 -3.43 -29.69 -7.32
CA GLU A 430 -3.35 -29.86 -5.86
C GLU A 430 -2.43 -31.06 -5.54
N GLY A 431 -1.33 -30.84 -4.82
CA GLY A 431 -0.40 -31.91 -4.42
C GLY A 431 0.74 -32.21 -5.40
N ASP A 432 0.95 -31.35 -6.42
CA ASP A 432 2.12 -31.44 -7.29
C ASP A 432 3.42 -31.23 -6.48
N LYS A 433 4.16 -32.32 -6.25
CA LYS A 433 5.43 -32.31 -5.51
C LYS A 433 6.52 -31.51 -6.23
N ASP A 434 6.38 -31.32 -7.54
CA ASP A 434 7.30 -30.53 -8.36
C ASP A 434 6.81 -29.08 -8.54
N SER A 435 5.74 -28.69 -7.83
CA SER A 435 5.26 -27.32 -7.80
C SER A 435 6.40 -26.39 -7.39
N ARG A 436 6.77 -25.49 -8.30
CA ARG A 436 7.68 -24.37 -8.06
C ARG A 436 7.22 -23.43 -6.94
N LEU A 437 6.03 -23.63 -6.35
CA LEU A 437 5.44 -22.77 -5.33
C LEU A 437 5.54 -23.37 -3.92
N LEU A 438 5.90 -24.65 -3.82
CA LEU A 438 6.18 -25.30 -2.55
C LEU A 438 7.45 -24.70 -1.96
N GLU A 439 7.39 -24.38 -0.67
CA GLU A 439 8.52 -23.80 0.07
C GLU A 439 9.75 -24.72 0.06
N GLU A 440 9.54 -26.05 0.11
CA GLU A 440 10.58 -27.06 0.01
C GLU A 440 11.36 -26.99 -1.33
N ASN A 441 10.70 -26.61 -2.42
CA ASN A 441 11.32 -26.51 -3.74
C ASN A 441 12.05 -25.17 -3.97
N GLN A 442 11.98 -24.23 -3.02
CA GLN A 442 12.63 -22.92 -3.09
C GLN A 442 13.70 -22.69 -2.01
N LEU A 443 14.07 -23.73 -1.26
CA LEU A 443 15.02 -23.61 -0.14
C LEU A 443 16.36 -22.98 -0.57
N ASN A 444 16.85 -23.32 -1.77
CA ASN A 444 18.05 -22.77 -2.39
C ASN A 444 18.07 -21.25 -2.56
N HIS A 445 16.90 -20.60 -2.56
CA HIS A 445 16.78 -19.15 -2.63
C HIS A 445 16.36 -18.55 -1.29
N LEU A 446 15.46 -19.22 -0.57
CA LEU A 446 14.88 -18.72 0.67
C LEU A 446 15.85 -18.76 1.84
N VAL A 447 16.61 -19.85 2.00
CA VAL A 447 17.53 -20.03 3.13
C VAL A 447 18.73 -19.08 3.02
N PRO A 448 19.45 -18.98 1.88
CA PRO A 448 20.54 -18.00 1.75
C PRO A 448 20.06 -16.56 1.91
N ARG A 449 18.85 -16.25 1.42
CA ARG A 449 18.27 -14.92 1.63
C ARG A 449 18.04 -14.63 3.11
N ALA A 450 17.51 -15.57 3.88
CA ALA A 450 17.26 -15.38 5.30
C ALA A 450 18.55 -15.13 6.10
N THR A 451 19.64 -15.83 5.78
CA THR A 451 20.95 -15.58 6.41
C THR A 451 21.52 -14.23 6.00
N THR A 452 21.41 -13.83 4.72
CA THR A 452 21.79 -12.49 4.24
C THR A 452 20.98 -11.37 4.91
N GLU A 453 19.68 -11.57 5.17
CA GLU A 453 18.85 -10.61 5.89
C GLU A 453 19.33 -10.41 7.34
N LEU A 454 19.69 -11.49 8.05
CA LEU A 454 20.30 -11.40 9.38
C LEU A 454 21.64 -10.65 9.35
N LYS A 455 22.52 -11.00 8.39
CA LYS A 455 23.83 -10.33 8.21
C LYS A 455 23.67 -8.83 7.98
N ASN A 456 22.73 -8.44 7.14
CA ASN A 456 22.44 -7.04 6.88
C ASN A 456 21.92 -6.33 8.16
N ALA A 457 21.10 -6.99 8.96
CA ALA A 457 20.66 -6.45 10.25
C ALA A 457 21.83 -6.20 11.21
N TYR A 458 22.80 -7.12 11.28
CA TYR A 458 24.04 -6.94 12.05
C TYR A 458 24.87 -5.74 11.55
N ILE A 459 25.05 -5.61 10.23
CA ILE A 459 25.78 -4.48 9.65
C ILE A 459 25.09 -3.16 9.93
N LEU A 460 23.76 -3.09 9.82
CA LEU A 460 23.00 -1.88 10.13
C LEU A 460 23.14 -1.47 11.60
N GLN A 461 23.13 -2.44 12.51
CA GLN A 461 23.30 -2.19 13.94
C GLN A 461 24.73 -1.74 14.26
N LYS A 462 25.76 -2.35 13.67
CA LYS A 462 27.16 -1.89 13.79
C LYS A 462 27.36 -0.48 13.24
N ILE A 463 26.75 -0.15 12.10
CA ILE A 463 26.77 1.22 11.55
C ILE A 463 26.16 2.21 12.55
N LYS A 464 25.07 1.84 13.22
CA LYS A 464 24.42 2.67 14.24
C LYS A 464 25.33 2.87 15.44
N GLU A 465 25.98 1.82 15.92
CA GLU A 465 26.92 1.86 17.04
C GLU A 465 28.13 2.75 16.73
N VAL A 466 28.78 2.56 15.59
CA VAL A 466 29.91 3.40 15.14
C VAL A 466 29.50 4.87 15.03
N ARG A 467 28.30 5.17 14.53
CA ARG A 467 27.78 6.55 14.46
C ARG A 467 27.55 7.17 15.83
N GLU A 468 27.09 6.38 16.81
CA GLU A 468 26.92 6.86 18.19
C GLU A 468 28.27 7.00 18.90
N GLU A 469 29.24 6.11 18.64
CA GLU A 469 30.61 6.24 19.16
C GLU A 469 31.30 7.50 18.60
N MET A 470 31.10 7.82 17.32
CA MET A 470 31.58 9.07 16.72
C MET A 470 30.99 10.32 17.37
N LYS A 471 29.77 10.28 17.92
CA LYS A 471 29.18 11.42 18.63
C LYS A 471 29.77 11.63 20.02
N ARG A 472 30.36 10.58 20.61
CA ARG A 472 30.86 10.55 22.00
C ARG A 472 32.39 10.62 22.12
N SER A 473 33.11 10.50 21.00
CA SER A 473 34.57 10.27 20.99
C SER A 473 35.40 11.53 20.69
N ASN A 474 36.70 11.42 20.94
CA ASN A 474 37.70 12.46 20.67
C ASN A 474 38.10 12.54 19.18
N PRO A 475 38.59 13.69 18.69
CA PRO A 475 38.94 13.92 17.28
C PRO A 475 39.94 12.90 16.68
N GLU A 476 40.87 12.38 17.48
CA GLU A 476 41.87 11.39 17.02
C GLU A 476 41.24 10.04 16.65
N ARG A 477 40.16 9.64 17.34
CA ARG A 477 39.44 8.38 17.09
C ARG A 477 38.42 8.50 15.94
N HIS A 478 38.10 9.72 15.50
CA HIS A 478 37.20 9.94 14.37
C HIS A 478 37.75 9.41 13.06
N LEU A 479 39.08 9.50 12.83
CA LEU A 479 39.67 9.03 11.59
C LEU A 479 39.53 7.49 11.44
N GLU A 480 39.72 6.76 12.54
CA GLU A 480 39.53 5.32 12.60
C GLU A 480 38.06 4.93 12.40
N LEU A 481 37.14 5.60 13.10
CA LEU A 481 35.70 5.33 13.00
C LEU A 481 35.13 5.65 11.61
N ILE A 482 35.64 6.68 10.92
CA ILE A 482 35.28 6.97 9.52
C ILE A 482 35.73 5.84 8.60
N GLY A 483 36.94 5.31 8.80
CA GLY A 483 37.45 4.15 8.07
C GLY A 483 36.56 2.90 8.24
N GLN A 484 36.21 2.59 9.49
CA GLN A 484 35.29 1.49 9.81
C GLN A 484 33.89 1.70 9.21
N LEU A 485 33.35 2.92 9.30
CA LEU A 485 32.05 3.25 8.73
C LEU A 485 32.02 3.07 7.21
N LYS A 486 33.10 3.45 6.50
CA LYS A 486 33.24 3.25 5.05
C LYS A 486 33.24 1.76 4.69
N GLN A 487 34.00 0.94 5.41
CA GLN A 487 34.02 -0.51 5.20
C GLN A 487 32.64 -1.14 5.42
N LEU A 488 31.95 -0.78 6.52
CA LEU A 488 30.60 -1.27 6.79
C LEU A 488 29.59 -0.83 5.73
N GLN A 489 29.73 0.36 5.16
CA GLN A 489 28.87 0.83 4.06
C GLN A 489 29.07 0.05 2.76
N GLU A 490 30.31 -0.33 2.44
CA GLU A 490 30.59 -1.19 1.27
C GLU A 490 30.01 -2.59 1.46
N VAL A 491 30.19 -3.20 2.64
CA VAL A 491 29.59 -4.51 2.95
C VAL A 491 28.06 -4.44 2.86
N ARG A 492 27.45 -3.39 3.43
CA ARG A 492 25.99 -3.16 3.31
C ARG A 492 25.55 -3.07 1.86
N LYS A 493 26.33 -2.43 0.99
CA LYS A 493 26.00 -2.28 -0.44
C LYS A 493 26.02 -3.63 -1.15
N VAL A 494 26.99 -4.49 -0.85
CA VAL A 494 27.05 -5.86 -1.38
C VAL A 494 25.85 -6.67 -0.91
N LEU A 495 25.56 -6.69 0.41
CA LEU A 495 24.41 -7.41 0.96
C LEU A 495 23.08 -6.88 0.40
N ALA A 496 22.94 -5.56 0.23
CA ALA A 496 21.74 -4.96 -0.35
C ALA A 496 21.55 -5.34 -1.82
N LYS A 497 22.64 -5.55 -2.57
CA LYS A 497 22.59 -6.02 -3.97
C LYS A 497 22.11 -7.47 -4.02
N GLU A 498 22.57 -8.32 -3.11
CA GLU A 498 22.14 -9.72 -3.00
C GLU A 498 20.67 -9.85 -2.55
N LEU A 499 20.21 -8.97 -1.66
CA LEU A 499 18.81 -8.92 -1.22
C LEU A 499 17.84 -8.37 -2.28
N GLY A 500 18.37 -7.94 -3.43
CA GLY A 500 17.62 -7.32 -4.52
C GLY A 500 17.35 -5.84 -4.23
N GLU A 501 17.63 -4.99 -5.23
CA GLU A 501 17.51 -3.53 -5.19
C GLU A 501 16.07 -3.06 -4.92
N ARG A 502 15.65 -3.09 -3.66
CA ARG A 502 14.49 -2.35 -3.18
C ARG A 502 14.98 -1.00 -2.66
N ILE A 503 15.01 -0.01 -3.55
CA ILE A 503 15.14 1.39 -3.13
C ILE A 503 13.77 1.81 -2.56
N VAL A 504 13.59 1.57 -1.27
CA VAL A 504 12.53 2.22 -0.50
C VAL A 504 13.05 3.63 -0.19
N LEU A 505 12.57 4.62 -0.93
CA LEU A 505 12.81 6.02 -0.59
C LEU A 505 12.17 6.28 0.77
N ARG A 506 13.00 6.37 1.81
CA ARG A 506 12.59 6.93 3.10
C ARG A 506 12.85 8.43 3.00
N PHE A 507 11.77 9.19 3.00
CA PHE A 507 11.80 10.64 3.16
C PHE A 507 11.77 10.96 4.65
#